data_AF-A0A397FQS3-F1
#
_entry.id   AF-A0A397FQS3-F1
#
_cell.length_a   1.000
_cell.length_b   1.000
_cell.length_c   1.000
_cell.angle_alpha   90.00
_cell.angle_beta   90.00
_cell.angle_gamma   90.00
#
_symmetry.space_group_name_H-M   'P 1'
#
loop_
_entity.id
_entity.type
_entity.pdbx_description
1 polymer ?
#
loop_
_entity_poly.entity_id
_entity_poly.type
_entity_poly.pdbx_seq_one_letter_code
_entity_poly.pdbx_strand_id
1 'polypeptide(L)'
;MTQAQKWLGDNYPLLNREYITKLDISKKKLENHLQLKGFTNLKELELSDNEITSLEIVNCPHLGEINGVRNKLIKIDIKGCPQLKNLWVYSNLLTNLDLSQNSKLEELNIDNNNFSEQDLSFLSHLKNLKKLWVGNNIEWRIKQGIYNHFAGSLEFLKDMEQLEWCDISNTDVDRGLEYLPKRVENFRCLNNYRPNAKVQVLNKLLEKEKSDRFSQELEIYKQKIQIKAQVQQANLMNFSKEV
;
A
#
# COMPACT_ATOMS: atom_id res chain seq x y z
N MET A 1 -29.26 -9.78 1.38
CA MET A 1 -28.07 -9.04 1.83
C MET A 1 -28.54 -7.91 2.74
N THR A 2 -27.70 -7.43 3.65
CA THR A 2 -28.11 -6.47 4.69
C THR A 2 -27.48 -5.12 4.41
N GLN A 3 -28.29 -4.07 4.26
CA GLN A 3 -27.76 -2.71 4.06
C GLN A 3 -26.88 -2.30 5.25
N ALA A 4 -25.60 -1.99 4.98
CA ALA A 4 -24.60 -1.71 6.00
C ALA A 4 -25.03 -0.59 6.95
N GLN A 5 -25.52 0.52 6.39
CA GLN A 5 -25.94 1.68 7.19
C GLN A 5 -27.13 1.37 8.11
N LYS A 6 -28.12 0.61 7.61
CA LYS A 6 -29.28 0.22 8.41
C LYS A 6 -28.85 -0.69 9.56
N TRP A 7 -28.03 -1.70 9.26
CA TRP A 7 -27.51 -2.63 10.27
C TRP A 7 -26.74 -1.89 11.37
N LEU A 8 -25.89 -0.93 10.99
CA LEU A 8 -25.14 -0.10 11.94
C LEU A 8 -26.09 0.71 12.84
N GLY A 9 -27.17 1.28 12.29
CA GLY A 9 -28.18 2.02 13.05
C GLY A 9 -28.93 1.14 14.06
N ASP A 10 -29.35 -0.05 13.62
CA ASP A 10 -30.11 -1.00 14.45
C ASP A 10 -29.27 -1.58 15.61
N ASN A 11 -27.97 -1.79 15.40
CA ASN A 11 -27.08 -2.42 16.37
C ASN A 11 -26.29 -1.40 17.22
N TYR A 12 -26.03 -0.21 16.69
CA TYR A 12 -25.27 0.85 17.34
C TYR A 12 -26.00 2.19 17.19
N PRO A 13 -27.03 2.45 18.03
CA PRO A 13 -27.68 3.75 18.12
C PRO A 13 -26.67 4.86 18.41
N LEU A 14 -26.92 6.07 17.90
CA LEU A 14 -25.96 7.19 17.97
C LEU A 14 -25.44 7.47 19.39
N LEU A 15 -26.31 7.40 20.40
CA LEU A 15 -25.97 7.66 21.81
C LEU A 15 -24.95 6.68 22.38
N ASN A 16 -24.80 5.49 21.78
CA ASN A 16 -23.89 4.46 22.29
C ASN A 16 -22.53 4.48 21.61
N ARG A 17 -22.40 5.16 20.46
CA ARG A 17 -21.20 5.08 19.60
C ARG A 17 -19.97 5.71 20.22
N GLU A 18 -20.15 6.71 21.09
CA GLU A 18 -19.03 7.40 21.74
C GLU A 18 -18.25 6.50 22.71
N TYR A 19 -18.86 5.43 23.21
CA TYR A 19 -18.21 4.49 24.14
C TYR A 19 -17.50 3.34 23.42
N ILE A 20 -17.64 3.25 22.10
CA ILE A 20 -17.06 2.16 21.30
C ILE A 20 -15.61 2.52 20.95
N THR A 21 -14.68 1.70 21.45
CA THR A 21 -13.25 1.82 21.15
C THR A 21 -12.78 0.84 20.07
N LYS A 22 -13.52 -0.26 19.87
CA LYS A 22 -13.30 -1.25 18.82
C LYS A 22 -14.62 -1.67 18.21
N LEU A 23 -14.71 -1.64 16.88
CA LEU A 23 -15.89 -2.05 16.13
C LEU A 23 -15.52 -3.19 15.19
N ASP A 24 -16.06 -4.38 15.44
CA ASP A 24 -15.96 -5.54 14.53
C ASP A 24 -17.31 -5.82 13.89
N ILE A 25 -17.37 -5.55 12.58
CA ILE A 25 -18.50 -5.82 11.71
C ILE A 25 -18.15 -6.79 10.57
N SER A 26 -17.07 -7.55 10.73
CA SER A 26 -16.59 -8.49 9.71
C SER A 26 -17.59 -9.62 9.45
N LYS A 27 -17.60 -10.15 8.22
CA LYS A 27 -18.36 -11.37 7.82
C LYS A 27 -19.88 -11.27 8.05
N LYS A 28 -20.45 -10.08 7.97
CA LYS A 28 -21.88 -9.83 8.21
C LYS A 28 -22.72 -9.75 6.94
N LYS A 29 -22.09 -9.94 5.76
CA LYS A 29 -22.73 -9.78 4.44
C LYS A 29 -23.39 -8.40 4.30
N LEU A 30 -22.71 -7.39 4.85
CA LEU A 30 -23.13 -6.00 4.77
C LEU A 30 -22.82 -5.46 3.39
N GLU A 31 -23.75 -4.74 2.78
CA GLU A 31 -23.60 -4.20 1.43
C GLU A 31 -23.87 -2.71 1.37
N ASN A 32 -23.59 -2.12 0.21
CA ASN A 32 -23.78 -0.70 -0.11
C ASN A 32 -22.88 0.21 0.72
N HIS A 33 -23.32 1.44 0.94
CA HIS A 33 -22.57 2.48 1.65
C HIS A 33 -22.60 2.28 3.17
N LEU A 34 -21.47 2.56 3.82
CA LEU A 34 -21.33 2.63 5.27
C LEU A 34 -20.72 3.97 5.67
N GLN A 35 -21.43 4.73 6.51
CA GLN A 35 -20.93 5.93 7.16
C GLN A 35 -20.77 5.70 8.66
N LEU A 36 -19.54 5.86 9.15
CA LEU A 36 -19.22 5.84 10.57
C LEU A 36 -19.21 7.26 11.12
N LYS A 37 -20.29 7.64 11.79
CA LYS A 37 -20.46 8.92 12.48
C LYS A 37 -20.78 8.69 13.96
N GLY A 38 -20.14 9.47 14.83
CA GLY A 38 -20.35 9.43 16.29
C GLY A 38 -19.42 8.47 17.04
N PHE A 39 -18.51 7.80 16.33
CA PHE A 39 -17.52 6.87 16.89
C PHE A 39 -16.25 7.61 17.34
N THR A 40 -16.41 8.65 18.15
CA THR A 40 -15.33 9.62 18.49
C THR A 40 -14.15 9.00 19.23
N ASN A 41 -14.36 7.92 19.99
CA ASN A 41 -13.31 7.19 20.72
C ASN A 41 -12.85 5.89 20.03
N LEU A 42 -13.28 5.63 18.79
CA LEU A 42 -12.93 4.42 18.06
C LEU A 42 -11.43 4.42 17.73
N LYS A 43 -10.78 3.28 18.00
CA LYS A 43 -9.35 3.03 17.81
C LYS A 43 -9.08 1.94 16.77
N GLU A 44 -9.98 0.97 16.66
CA GLU A 44 -9.86 -0.18 15.76
C GLU A 44 -11.19 -0.44 15.03
N LEU A 45 -11.11 -0.62 13.70
CA LEU A 45 -12.27 -0.92 12.85
C LEU A 45 -12.00 -2.15 11.97
N GLU A 46 -12.68 -3.25 12.29
CA GLU A 46 -12.70 -4.47 11.46
C GLU A 46 -14.00 -4.55 10.67
N LEU A 47 -13.92 -4.44 9.34
CA LEU A 47 -15.09 -4.57 8.45
C LEU A 47 -14.85 -5.55 7.29
N SER A 48 -13.85 -6.41 7.42
CA SER A 48 -13.44 -7.35 6.38
C SER A 48 -14.53 -8.37 6.03
N ASP A 49 -14.44 -8.96 4.84
CA ASP A 49 -15.37 -9.99 4.36
C ASP A 49 -16.84 -9.52 4.33
N ASN A 50 -17.07 -8.38 3.71
CA ASN A 50 -18.39 -7.84 3.44
C ASN A 50 -18.51 -7.47 1.95
N GLU A 51 -19.61 -6.83 1.57
CA GLU A 51 -19.94 -6.40 0.21
C GLU A 51 -20.09 -4.86 0.16
N ILE A 52 -19.42 -4.14 1.07
CA ILE A 52 -19.53 -2.68 1.21
C ILE A 52 -18.90 -2.02 -0.01
N THR A 53 -19.61 -1.08 -0.62
CA THR A 53 -19.20 -0.41 -1.87
C THR A 53 -18.56 0.96 -1.64
N SER A 54 -18.86 1.60 -0.51
CA SER A 54 -18.19 2.83 -0.09
C SER A 54 -18.16 2.97 1.42
N LEU A 55 -17.05 3.50 1.94
CA LEU A 55 -16.84 3.74 3.36
C LEU A 55 -16.52 5.22 3.58
N GLU A 56 -17.24 5.86 4.49
CA GLU A 56 -16.97 7.22 4.95
C GLU A 56 -16.81 7.22 6.47
N ILE A 57 -15.66 7.68 6.97
CA ILE A 57 -15.39 7.77 8.40
C ILE A 57 -15.33 9.24 8.81
N VAL A 58 -16.34 9.67 9.57
CA VAL A 58 -16.54 11.07 9.94
C VAL A 58 -16.11 11.29 11.38
N ASN A 59 -15.03 12.07 11.54
CA ASN A 59 -14.51 12.54 12.83
C ASN A 59 -14.22 11.38 13.83
N CYS A 60 -13.29 10.50 13.47
CA CYS A 60 -12.78 9.45 14.35
C CYS A 60 -11.29 9.73 14.65
N PRO A 61 -10.99 10.77 15.46
CA PRO A 61 -9.63 11.30 15.61
C PRO A 61 -8.66 10.32 16.29
N HIS A 62 -9.17 9.30 16.96
CA HIS A 62 -8.37 8.28 17.66
C HIS A 62 -8.21 6.97 16.87
N LEU A 63 -8.79 6.87 15.67
CA LEU A 63 -8.76 5.66 14.87
C LEU A 63 -7.34 5.39 14.37
N GLY A 64 -6.74 4.30 14.85
CA GLY A 64 -5.38 3.88 14.52
C GLY A 64 -5.34 2.77 13.48
N GLU A 65 -6.38 1.95 13.39
CA GLU A 65 -6.38 0.75 12.52
C GLU A 65 -7.70 0.57 11.78
N ILE A 66 -7.60 0.27 10.48
CA ILE A 66 -8.73 -0.10 9.62
C ILE A 66 -8.39 -1.37 8.84
N ASN A 67 -9.19 -2.42 9.02
CA ASN A 67 -9.19 -3.62 8.18
C ASN A 67 -10.46 -3.67 7.32
N GLY A 68 -10.34 -3.19 6.09
CA GLY A 68 -11.37 -3.18 5.04
C GLY A 68 -11.24 -4.28 4.00
N VAL A 69 -10.46 -5.33 4.30
CA VAL A 69 -10.07 -6.37 3.36
C VAL A 69 -11.26 -7.14 2.80
N ARG A 70 -11.20 -7.52 1.51
CA ARG A 70 -12.24 -8.33 0.84
C ARG A 70 -13.63 -7.71 0.98
N ASN A 71 -13.77 -6.53 0.39
CA ASN A 71 -15.04 -5.83 0.21
C ASN A 71 -15.21 -5.48 -1.29
N LYS A 72 -16.20 -4.63 -1.61
CA LYS A 72 -16.39 -4.05 -2.94
C LYS A 72 -16.12 -2.55 -2.95
N LEU A 73 -15.22 -2.06 -2.09
CA LEU A 73 -14.99 -0.63 -1.91
C LEU A 73 -14.49 -0.02 -3.22
N ILE A 74 -15.28 0.89 -3.79
CA ILE A 74 -14.90 1.74 -4.92
C ILE A 74 -14.34 3.07 -4.41
N LYS A 75 -14.81 3.51 -3.23
CA LYS A 75 -14.38 4.74 -2.56
C LYS A 75 -14.23 4.51 -1.05
N ILE A 76 -13.19 5.10 -0.48
CA ILE A 76 -13.00 5.23 0.95
C ILE A 76 -12.64 6.68 1.29
N ASP A 77 -13.28 7.25 2.30
CA ASP A 77 -12.94 8.56 2.86
C ASP A 77 -12.53 8.41 4.33
N ILE A 78 -11.25 8.69 4.58
CA ILE A 78 -10.57 8.57 5.88
C ILE A 78 -9.91 9.89 6.31
N LYS A 79 -10.38 11.02 5.77
CA LYS A 79 -9.88 12.36 6.14
C LYS A 79 -10.08 12.67 7.62
N GLY A 80 -11.13 12.09 8.22
CA GLY A 80 -11.43 12.20 9.65
C GLY A 80 -10.56 11.36 10.58
N CYS A 81 -9.52 10.69 10.07
CA CYS A 81 -8.68 9.71 10.80
C CYS A 81 -7.19 10.12 10.82
N PRO A 82 -6.82 11.29 11.39
CA PRO A 82 -5.44 11.80 11.34
C PRO A 82 -4.41 10.98 12.14
N GLN A 83 -4.86 10.07 13.01
CA GLN A 83 -4.00 9.18 13.80
C GLN A 83 -3.86 7.78 13.19
N LEU A 84 -4.40 7.56 11.99
CA LEU A 84 -4.38 6.25 11.34
C LEU A 84 -2.93 5.79 11.10
N LYS A 85 -2.62 4.60 11.60
CA LYS A 85 -1.33 3.93 11.47
C LYS A 85 -1.39 2.76 10.50
N ASN A 86 -2.46 1.98 10.53
CA ASN A 86 -2.59 0.76 9.73
C ASN A 86 -3.85 0.84 8.86
N LEU A 87 -3.66 0.70 7.55
CA LEU A 87 -4.75 0.64 6.57
C LEU A 87 -4.58 -0.59 5.67
N TRP A 88 -5.46 -1.57 5.86
CA TRP A 88 -5.53 -2.75 5.00
C TRP A 88 -6.85 -2.76 4.23
N VAL A 89 -6.80 -2.48 2.94
CA VAL A 89 -7.96 -2.44 2.04
C VAL A 89 -7.71 -3.25 0.76
N TYR A 90 -6.90 -4.29 0.85
CA TYR A 90 -6.62 -5.17 -0.27
C TYR A 90 -7.84 -6.00 -0.69
N SER A 91 -7.87 -6.41 -1.97
CA SER A 91 -9.00 -7.12 -2.58
C SER A 91 -10.30 -6.30 -2.54
N ASN A 92 -10.23 -5.06 -3.01
CA ASN A 92 -11.37 -4.13 -3.18
C ASN A 92 -11.44 -3.65 -4.63
N LEU A 93 -12.11 -2.53 -4.94
CA LEU A 93 -12.25 -1.98 -6.29
C LEU A 93 -11.86 -0.49 -6.33
N LEU A 94 -10.96 -0.05 -5.43
CA LEU A 94 -10.57 1.34 -5.32
C LEU A 94 -9.90 1.81 -6.61
N THR A 95 -10.32 2.96 -7.11
CA THR A 95 -9.72 3.62 -8.28
C THR A 95 -8.84 4.81 -7.89
N ASN A 96 -9.02 5.32 -6.68
CA ASN A 96 -8.23 6.38 -6.04
C ASN A 96 -8.22 6.19 -4.52
N LEU A 97 -7.29 6.89 -3.86
CA LEU A 97 -7.18 6.94 -2.42
C LEU A 97 -6.47 8.24 -2.00
N ASP A 98 -7.19 9.12 -1.30
CA ASP A 98 -6.62 10.36 -0.76
C ASP A 98 -6.04 10.08 0.64
N LEU A 99 -4.71 10.14 0.76
CA LEU A 99 -3.97 9.93 2.00
C LEU A 99 -3.39 11.24 2.57
N SER A 100 -3.83 12.41 2.08
CA SER A 100 -3.24 13.71 2.44
C SER A 100 -3.30 14.04 3.94
N GLN A 101 -4.25 13.44 4.68
CA GLN A 101 -4.43 13.64 6.12
C GLN A 101 -3.85 12.49 6.97
N ASN A 102 -3.26 11.46 6.35
CA ASN A 102 -2.86 10.22 7.03
C ASN A 102 -1.34 10.05 7.06
N SER A 103 -0.59 11.12 7.36
CA SER A 103 0.88 11.15 7.41
C SER A 103 1.51 10.24 8.49
N LYS A 104 0.69 9.71 9.41
CA LYS A 104 1.08 8.78 10.47
C LYS A 104 1.02 7.31 10.08
N LEU A 105 0.63 6.99 8.84
CA LEU A 105 0.59 5.61 8.37
C LEU A 105 1.97 4.95 8.50
N GLU A 106 1.95 3.76 9.11
CA GLU A 106 3.08 2.85 9.27
C GLU A 106 2.91 1.62 8.37
N GLU A 107 1.69 1.16 8.15
CA GLU A 107 1.38 0.05 7.24
C GLU A 107 0.26 0.40 6.26
N LEU A 108 0.51 0.16 4.97
CA LEU A 108 -0.45 0.37 3.90
C LEU A 108 -0.50 -0.86 2.99
N ASN A 109 -1.67 -1.50 2.92
CA ASN A 109 -1.93 -2.57 1.96
C ASN A 109 -3.13 -2.24 1.07
N ILE A 110 -2.83 -1.93 -0.19
CA ILE A 110 -3.79 -1.62 -1.24
C ILE A 110 -3.70 -2.60 -2.42
N ASP A 111 -3.10 -3.78 -2.20
CA ASP A 111 -3.01 -4.85 -3.18
C ASP A 111 -4.36 -5.18 -3.82
N ASN A 112 -4.36 -5.58 -5.09
CA ASN A 112 -5.55 -6.12 -5.77
C ASN A 112 -6.78 -5.17 -5.71
N ASN A 113 -6.57 -3.89 -6.00
CA ASN A 113 -7.63 -2.91 -6.22
C ASN A 113 -7.87 -2.70 -7.72
N ASN A 114 -8.23 -1.50 -8.15
CA ASN A 114 -8.49 -1.17 -9.54
C ASN A 114 -8.00 0.26 -9.89
N PHE A 115 -6.84 0.65 -9.34
CA PHE A 115 -6.25 1.97 -9.58
C PHE A 115 -5.91 2.12 -11.06
N SER A 116 -6.31 3.25 -11.66
CA SER A 116 -5.91 3.61 -13.02
C SER A 116 -4.41 3.85 -13.13
N GLU A 117 -3.89 3.87 -14.37
CA GLU A 117 -2.46 4.05 -14.62
C GLU A 117 -1.92 5.31 -13.96
N GLN A 118 -0.98 5.14 -13.03
CA GLN A 118 -0.33 6.21 -12.28
C GLN A 118 0.98 5.73 -11.65
N ASP A 119 1.82 6.66 -11.21
CA ASP A 119 3.02 6.34 -10.45
C ASP A 119 2.76 6.32 -8.93
N LEU A 120 3.82 6.13 -8.15
CA LEU A 120 3.75 6.06 -6.69
C LEU A 120 3.89 7.43 -6.00
N SER A 121 3.80 8.54 -6.73
CA SER A 121 4.01 9.90 -6.18
C SER A 121 3.03 10.27 -5.06
N PHE A 122 1.80 9.74 -5.12
CA PHE A 122 0.77 9.94 -4.08
C PHE A 122 1.14 9.36 -2.70
N LEU A 123 2.20 8.55 -2.63
CA LEU A 123 2.73 7.99 -1.38
C LEU A 123 3.89 8.80 -0.80
N SER A 124 4.46 9.74 -1.56
CA SER A 124 5.74 10.41 -1.22
C SER A 124 5.74 11.18 0.10
N HIS A 125 4.57 11.59 0.61
CA HIS A 125 4.44 12.26 1.90
C HIS A 125 4.40 11.31 3.11
N LEU A 126 4.27 9.99 2.89
CA LEU A 126 4.10 8.98 3.94
C LEU A 126 5.43 8.48 4.52
N LYS A 127 6.21 9.40 5.10
CA LYS A 127 7.57 9.15 5.59
C LYS A 127 7.68 8.11 6.72
N ASN A 128 6.58 7.82 7.40
CA ASN A 128 6.51 6.86 8.50
C ASN A 128 6.22 5.43 8.05
N LEU A 129 6.00 5.18 6.75
CA LEU A 129 5.70 3.85 6.25
C LEU A 129 6.86 2.88 6.52
N LYS A 130 6.48 1.74 7.09
CA LYS A 130 7.32 0.57 7.34
C LYS A 130 7.00 -0.54 6.35
N LYS A 131 5.71 -0.72 6.03
CA LYS A 131 5.27 -1.80 5.13
C LYS A 131 4.31 -1.30 4.07
N LEU A 132 4.60 -1.65 2.82
CA LEU A 132 3.85 -1.24 1.65
C LEU A 132 3.55 -2.43 0.75
N TRP A 133 2.27 -2.60 0.40
CA TRP A 133 1.81 -3.56 -0.61
C TRP A 133 0.91 -2.85 -1.61
N VAL A 134 1.34 -2.81 -2.88
CA VAL A 134 0.63 -2.16 -3.99
C VAL A 134 0.46 -3.06 -5.21
N GLY A 135 0.88 -4.31 -5.10
CA GLY A 135 0.93 -5.30 -6.16
C GLY A 135 -0.42 -5.91 -6.55
N ASN A 136 -0.32 -6.91 -7.43
CA ASN A 136 -1.45 -7.64 -7.98
C ASN A 136 -1.19 -9.15 -7.86
N ASN A 137 -1.84 -9.77 -6.88
CA ASN A 137 -1.57 -11.15 -6.47
C ASN A 137 -2.78 -12.08 -6.69
N ILE A 138 -3.79 -11.65 -7.46
CA ILE A 138 -5.00 -12.42 -7.75
C ILE A 138 -5.20 -12.58 -9.27
N GLU A 139 -4.80 -13.74 -9.80
CA GLU A 139 -4.77 -14.04 -11.23
C GLU A 139 -6.13 -13.87 -11.93
N TRP A 140 -7.21 -14.36 -11.34
CA TRP A 140 -8.54 -14.28 -11.97
C TRP A 140 -9.03 -12.83 -12.12
N ARG A 141 -8.66 -11.94 -11.20
CA ARG A 141 -8.99 -10.51 -11.28
C ARG A 141 -8.18 -9.82 -12.37
N ILE A 142 -6.89 -10.14 -12.46
CA ILE A 142 -6.00 -9.67 -13.52
C ILE A 142 -6.55 -10.05 -14.89
N LYS A 143 -7.00 -11.31 -15.07
CA LYS A 143 -7.62 -11.77 -16.34
C LYS A 143 -8.89 -11.02 -16.72
N GLN A 144 -9.59 -10.42 -15.74
CA GLN A 144 -10.77 -9.58 -15.95
C GLN A 144 -10.44 -8.09 -16.11
N GLY A 145 -9.15 -7.71 -16.08
CA GLY A 145 -8.73 -6.32 -16.13
C GLY A 145 -8.98 -5.53 -14.84
N ILE A 146 -9.18 -6.21 -13.71
CA ILE A 146 -9.48 -5.58 -12.41
C ILE A 146 -8.25 -5.66 -11.50
N TYR A 147 -7.30 -4.75 -11.66
CA TYR A 147 -6.05 -4.74 -10.90
C TYR A 147 -5.45 -3.33 -10.83
N ASN A 148 -4.43 -3.13 -10.00
CA ASN A 148 -3.74 -1.85 -9.89
C ASN A 148 -2.79 -1.64 -11.07
N HIS A 149 -2.95 -0.53 -11.78
CA HIS A 149 -2.08 -0.15 -12.90
C HIS A 149 -0.94 0.78 -12.46
N PHE A 150 -0.26 0.48 -11.34
CA PHE A 150 0.89 1.28 -10.92
C PHE A 150 2.08 1.09 -11.86
N ALA A 151 2.72 2.19 -12.26
CA ALA A 151 3.82 2.22 -13.22
C ALA A 151 4.95 3.16 -12.79
N GLY A 152 6.08 3.11 -13.49
CA GLY A 152 7.17 4.08 -13.32
C GLY A 152 8.24 3.63 -12.34
N SER A 153 8.60 4.50 -11.39
CA SER A 153 9.83 4.41 -10.60
C SER A 153 9.57 4.28 -9.10
N LEU A 154 10.46 3.58 -8.40
CA LEU A 154 10.51 3.53 -6.93
C LEU A 154 11.09 4.82 -6.28
N GLU A 155 11.47 5.83 -7.07
CA GLU A 155 12.03 7.10 -6.57
C GLU A 155 11.12 7.82 -5.56
N PHE A 156 9.81 7.62 -5.65
CA PHE A 156 8.84 8.22 -4.73
C PHE A 156 8.89 7.62 -3.33
N LEU A 157 9.60 6.50 -3.14
CA LEU A 157 9.79 5.85 -1.83
C LEU A 157 11.08 6.29 -1.12
N LYS A 158 11.92 7.13 -1.76
CA LYS A 158 13.28 7.46 -1.28
C LYS A 158 13.33 8.06 0.13
N ASP A 159 12.29 8.82 0.50
CA ASP A 159 12.22 9.53 1.79
C ASP A 159 11.52 8.71 2.89
N MET A 160 11.14 7.45 2.61
CA MET A 160 10.52 6.53 3.57
C MET A 160 11.60 5.78 4.36
N GLU A 161 12.36 6.49 5.18
CA GLU A 161 13.55 5.94 5.87
C GLU A 161 13.26 4.71 6.75
N GLN A 162 12.00 4.53 7.17
CA GLN A 162 11.54 3.42 8.01
C GLN A 162 11.04 2.20 7.21
N LEU A 163 10.99 2.27 5.88
CA LEU A 163 10.45 1.21 5.03
C LEU A 163 11.32 -0.05 5.13
N GLU A 164 10.71 -1.14 5.59
CA GLU A 164 11.34 -2.46 5.77
C GLU A 164 10.78 -3.51 4.79
N TRP A 165 9.52 -3.33 4.36
CA TRP A 165 8.81 -4.25 3.48
C TRP A 165 8.14 -3.52 2.33
N CYS A 166 8.38 -3.95 1.09
CA CYS A 166 7.72 -3.42 -0.09
C CYS A 166 7.38 -4.52 -1.12
N ASP A 167 6.12 -4.60 -1.52
CA ASP A 167 5.64 -5.51 -2.55
C ASP A 167 5.02 -4.72 -3.72
N ILE A 168 5.66 -4.82 -4.89
CA ILE A 168 5.22 -4.23 -6.16
C ILE A 168 4.93 -5.33 -7.21
N SER A 169 4.73 -6.58 -6.77
CA SER A 169 4.59 -7.72 -7.67
C SER A 169 3.44 -7.50 -8.67
N ASN A 170 3.68 -7.89 -9.91
CA ASN A 170 2.75 -7.81 -11.03
C ASN A 170 2.25 -6.37 -11.31
N THR A 171 3.07 -5.35 -11.03
CA THR A 171 2.85 -3.96 -11.46
C THR A 171 3.69 -3.62 -12.69
N ASP A 172 3.54 -2.42 -13.23
CA ASP A 172 4.38 -1.88 -14.31
C ASP A 172 5.44 -0.89 -13.78
N VAL A 173 5.74 -0.93 -12.48
CA VAL A 173 6.90 -0.25 -11.87
C VAL A 173 8.16 -0.99 -12.27
N ASP A 174 9.10 -0.31 -12.93
CA ASP A 174 10.14 -0.97 -13.72
C ASP A 174 11.57 -0.50 -13.43
N ARG A 175 11.75 0.50 -12.55
CA ARG A 175 13.06 1.08 -12.21
C ARG A 175 13.10 1.68 -10.81
N GLY A 176 14.27 2.15 -10.40
CA GLY A 176 14.47 2.93 -9.18
C GLY A 176 14.86 2.11 -7.94
N LEU A 177 15.39 0.89 -8.11
CA LEU A 177 15.88 0.08 -6.99
C LEU A 177 16.95 0.84 -6.15
N GLU A 178 17.72 1.73 -6.78
CA GLU A 178 18.69 2.62 -6.14
C GLU A 178 18.08 3.61 -5.13
N TYR A 179 16.78 3.89 -5.25
CA TYR A 179 16.05 4.77 -4.35
C TYR A 179 15.41 4.04 -3.17
N LEU A 180 15.43 2.70 -3.15
CA LEU A 180 14.87 1.97 -2.03
C LEU A 180 15.64 2.30 -0.75
N PRO A 181 14.95 2.65 0.35
CA PRO A 181 15.57 2.90 1.63
C PRO A 181 16.46 1.74 2.08
N LYS A 182 17.54 2.06 2.80
CA LYS A 182 18.51 1.07 3.27
C LYS A 182 17.85 -0.05 4.09
N ARG A 183 16.84 0.30 4.90
CA ARG A 183 16.09 -0.62 5.76
C ARG A 183 15.20 -1.62 5.02
N VAL A 184 14.99 -1.46 3.71
CA VAL A 184 14.21 -2.43 2.93
C VAL A 184 14.99 -3.74 2.87
N GLU A 185 14.58 -4.69 3.71
CA GLU A 185 15.10 -6.05 3.80
C GLU A 185 14.19 -7.03 3.04
N ASN A 186 12.92 -6.70 2.89
CA ASN A 186 11.95 -7.54 2.22
C ASN A 186 11.35 -6.81 1.03
N PHE A 187 11.75 -7.21 -0.17
CA PHE A 187 11.26 -6.64 -1.41
C PHE A 187 10.72 -7.73 -2.33
N ARG A 188 9.51 -7.53 -2.85
CA ARG A 188 8.87 -8.46 -3.79
C ARG A 188 8.48 -7.73 -5.07
N CYS A 189 8.87 -8.32 -6.20
CA CYS A 189 8.62 -7.76 -7.53
C CYS A 189 8.33 -8.86 -8.56
N LEU A 190 7.62 -9.92 -8.15
CA LEU A 190 7.32 -11.07 -9.00
C LEU A 190 6.43 -10.67 -10.19
N ASN A 191 6.50 -11.41 -11.29
CA ASN A 191 5.63 -11.24 -12.48
C ASN A 191 4.87 -12.54 -12.84
N ASN A 192 4.62 -13.40 -11.86
CA ASN A 192 4.02 -14.73 -12.02
C ASN A 192 2.56 -14.72 -12.51
N TYR A 193 1.79 -13.67 -12.19
CA TYR A 193 0.39 -13.52 -12.62
C TYR A 193 0.23 -12.55 -13.80
N ARG A 194 1.24 -11.71 -14.07
CA ARG A 194 1.34 -10.89 -15.28
C ARG A 194 2.73 -11.06 -15.91
N PRO A 195 2.97 -12.14 -16.69
CA PRO A 195 4.29 -12.42 -17.25
C PRO A 195 4.90 -11.27 -18.07
N ASN A 196 4.05 -10.48 -18.74
CA ASN A 196 4.45 -9.34 -19.56
C ASN A 196 4.57 -8.01 -18.79
N ALA A 197 4.26 -7.97 -17.49
CA ALA A 197 4.34 -6.76 -16.70
C ALA A 197 5.78 -6.21 -16.67
N LYS A 198 5.93 -4.88 -16.66
CA LYS A 198 7.26 -4.25 -16.74
C LYS A 198 8.14 -4.52 -15.51
N VAL A 199 7.54 -4.84 -14.36
CA VAL A 199 8.26 -5.26 -13.15
C VAL A 199 9.18 -6.47 -13.38
N GLN A 200 8.96 -7.25 -14.45
CA GLN A 200 9.87 -8.33 -14.86
C GLN A 200 11.32 -7.87 -15.05
N VAL A 201 11.55 -6.58 -15.37
CA VAL A 201 12.89 -6.01 -15.49
C VAL A 201 13.60 -6.04 -14.14
N LEU A 202 12.91 -5.61 -13.08
CA LEU A 202 13.42 -5.64 -11.71
C LEU A 202 13.55 -7.09 -11.21
N ASN A 203 12.56 -7.94 -11.50
CA ASN A 203 12.62 -9.35 -11.12
C ASN A 203 13.87 -10.03 -11.69
N LYS A 204 14.15 -9.85 -12.99
CA LYS A 204 15.34 -10.40 -13.67
C LYS A 204 16.66 -9.81 -13.15
N LEU A 205 16.67 -8.57 -12.66
CA LEU A 205 17.85 -7.98 -12.05
C LEU A 205 18.19 -8.65 -10.71
N LEU A 206 17.16 -9.00 -9.93
CA LEU A 206 17.33 -9.67 -8.64
C LEU A 206 17.59 -11.18 -8.81
N GLU A 207 16.83 -11.90 -9.64
CA GLU A 207 17.01 -13.36 -9.87
C GLU A 207 18.42 -13.74 -10.36
N LYS A 208 19.13 -12.83 -11.05
CA LYS A 208 20.52 -13.04 -11.48
C LYS A 208 21.51 -13.17 -10.31
N GLU A 209 21.11 -12.77 -9.10
CA GLU A 209 21.94 -12.80 -7.90
C GLU A 209 21.88 -14.16 -7.14
N LYS A 210 21.10 -15.14 -7.64
CA LYS A 210 21.09 -16.57 -7.24
C LYS A 210 21.07 -16.83 -5.72
N SER A 211 20.01 -16.39 -5.03
CA SER A 211 19.70 -16.87 -3.68
C SER A 211 18.19 -17.05 -3.49
N ASP A 212 17.78 -18.15 -2.84
CA ASP A 212 16.37 -18.43 -2.48
C ASP A 212 15.76 -17.39 -1.49
N ARG A 213 16.49 -16.31 -1.19
CA ARG A 213 16.06 -15.21 -0.31
C ARG A 213 16.31 -13.86 -0.99
N PHE A 214 15.23 -13.28 -1.53
CA PHE A 214 15.18 -11.93 -2.13
C PHE A 214 15.94 -10.85 -1.32
N SER A 215 15.95 -10.95 0.01
CA SER A 215 16.68 -10.04 0.91
C SER A 215 18.18 -9.97 0.65
N GLN A 216 18.82 -11.11 0.32
CA GLN A 216 20.26 -11.16 0.05
C GLN A 216 20.60 -10.59 -1.33
N GLU A 217 19.75 -10.84 -2.33
CA GLU A 217 19.91 -10.35 -3.70
C GLU A 217 19.80 -8.82 -3.77
N LEU A 218 18.82 -8.26 -3.06
CA LEU A 218 18.66 -6.81 -2.94
C LEU A 218 19.91 -6.16 -2.33
N GLU A 219 20.50 -6.78 -1.31
CA GLU A 219 21.70 -6.28 -0.65
C GLU A 219 22.91 -6.31 -1.59
N ILE A 220 23.10 -7.39 -2.36
CA ILE A 220 24.17 -7.49 -3.37
C ILE A 220 24.00 -6.42 -4.46
N TYR A 221 22.77 -6.21 -4.94
CA TYR A 221 22.47 -5.19 -5.93
C TYR A 221 22.79 -3.78 -5.41
N LYS A 222 22.35 -3.47 -4.17
CA LYS A 222 22.66 -2.19 -3.49
C LYS A 222 24.17 -1.96 -3.40
N GLN A 223 24.95 -2.98 -3.04
CA GLN A 223 26.42 -2.89 -2.97
C GLN A 223 27.04 -2.62 -4.35
N LYS A 224 26.58 -3.29 -5.42
CA LYS A 224 27.10 -3.05 -6.78
C LYS A 224 26.83 -1.64 -7.28
N ILE A 225 25.66 -1.08 -6.98
CA ILE A 225 25.36 0.33 -7.31
C ILE A 225 26.31 1.26 -6.58
N GLN A 226 26.54 1.03 -5.29
CA GLN A 226 27.46 1.84 -4.50
C GLN A 226 28.89 1.80 -5.05
N ILE A 227 29.37 0.61 -5.43
CA ILE A 227 30.70 0.43 -6.05
C ILE A 227 30.77 1.17 -7.39
N LYS A 228 29.76 1.05 -8.25
CA LYS A 228 29.73 1.76 -9.54
C LYS A 228 29.78 3.28 -9.35
N ALA A 229 29.03 3.80 -8.38
CA ALA A 229 29.05 5.22 -8.04
C ALA A 229 30.43 5.68 -7.54
N GLN A 230 31.09 4.87 -6.69
CA GLN A 230 32.45 5.15 -6.20
C GLN A 230 33.49 5.13 -7.34
N VAL A 231 33.43 4.15 -8.24
CA VAL A 231 34.32 4.06 -9.41
C VAL A 231 34.13 5.27 -10.33
N GLN A 232 32.89 5.68 -10.58
CA GLN A 232 32.60 6.85 -11.41
C GLN A 232 33.11 8.15 -10.77
N GLN A 233 32.95 8.33 -9.45
CA GLN A 233 33.52 9.47 -8.71
C GLN A 233 35.06 9.47 -8.73
N ALA A 234 35.69 8.30 -8.56
CA ALA A 234 37.14 8.19 -8.61
C ALA A 234 37.70 8.55 -10.00
N ASN A 235 37.04 8.11 -11.07
CA ASN A 235 37.42 8.48 -12.43
C ASN A 235 37.31 9.99 -12.66
N LEU A 236 36.22 10.62 -12.22
CA LEU A 236 36.05 12.08 -12.33
C LEU A 236 37.11 12.86 -11.54
N MET A 237 37.52 12.39 -10.35
CA MET A 237 38.58 13.01 -9.56
C MET A 237 39.99 12.83 -10.14
N ASN A 238 40.22 11.77 -10.91
CA ASN A 238 41.50 11.58 -11.61
C ASN A 238 41.59 12.49 -12.84
N PHE A 239 40.50 12.65 -13.59
CA PHE A 239 40.44 13.59 -14.72
C PHE A 239 40.62 15.06 -14.32
N SER A 240 40.22 15.47 -13.11
CA SER A 240 40.40 16.85 -12.64
C SER A 240 41.79 17.15 -12.05
N LYS A 241 42.66 16.14 -11.90
CA LYS A 241 44.06 16.30 -11.45
C LYS A 241 45.07 16.31 -12.59
N GLU A 242 44.64 15.95 -13.81
CA GLU A 242 45.46 15.90 -15.02
C GLU A 242 45.26 17.14 -15.93
N VAL A 243 44.56 18.17 -15.46
CA VAL A 243 44.33 19.46 -16.15
C VAL A 243 44.99 20.60 -15.40
#